data_AF-A0A3S9NN33-F1
#
_entry.id   AF-A0A3S9NN33-F1
#
_cell.length_a   1.000
_cell.length_b   1.000
_cell.length_c   1.000
_cell.angle_alpha   90.00
_cell.angle_beta   90.00
_cell.angle_gamma   90.00
#
_symmetry.space_group_name_H-M   'P 1'
#
loop_
_entity.id
_entity.type
_entity.pdbx_description
1 polymer ?
#
loop_
_entity_poly.entity_id
_entity_poly.type
_entity_poly.pdbx_seq_one_letter_code
_entity_poly.pdbx_strand_id
1 'polypeptide(L)'
;MFDELDKYKSNGHFFFSAYDELSTVCNAPKNGVGIYIVYALKGGKIEFIYIGSSGKILQSGHKKVRIGGMCDRLVNGKQFGIKSSKI
;
A
#
# COMPACT_ATOMS: atom_id res chain seq x y z
N MET A 1 4.64 7.82 -15.68
CA MET A 1 4.07 7.13 -14.49
C MET A 1 2.68 6.63 -14.90
N PHE A 2 1.94 5.87 -14.08
CA PHE A 2 0.62 5.36 -14.50
C PHE A 2 -0.44 6.45 -14.40
N ASP A 3 -0.84 7.03 -15.54
CA ASP A 3 -1.91 8.06 -15.63
C ASP A 3 -3.26 7.53 -15.13
N GLU A 4 -3.46 6.21 -15.11
CA GLU A 4 -4.66 5.57 -14.54
C GLU A 4 -4.87 5.91 -13.06
N LEU A 5 -3.78 6.21 -12.33
CA LEU A 5 -3.86 6.57 -10.92
C LEU A 5 -4.51 7.94 -10.69
N ASP A 6 -4.49 8.83 -11.69
CA ASP A 6 -5.05 10.18 -11.58
C ASP A 6 -6.58 10.17 -11.52
N LYS A 7 -7.22 9.06 -11.93
CA LYS A 7 -8.67 8.88 -11.84
C LYS A 7 -9.16 8.63 -10.41
N TYR A 8 -8.28 8.30 -9.47
CA TYR A 8 -8.66 8.02 -8.09
C TYR A 8 -8.83 9.32 -7.30
N LYS A 9 -10.03 9.53 -6.76
CA LYS A 9 -10.39 10.71 -5.93
C LYS A 9 -9.53 10.90 -4.68
N SER A 10 -8.93 9.82 -4.19
CA SER A 10 -8.05 9.83 -3.03
C SER A 10 -6.76 9.14 -3.42
N ASN A 11 -5.67 9.87 -3.37
CA ASN A 11 -4.33 9.42 -3.66
C ASN A 11 -3.36 9.99 -2.62
N GLY A 12 -2.16 9.45 -2.58
CA GLY A 12 -1.11 9.84 -1.66
C GLY A 12 0.13 9.00 -1.87
N HIS A 13 1.23 9.40 -1.22
CA HIS A 13 2.48 8.67 -1.23
C HIS A 13 3.21 8.89 0.09
N PHE A 14 4.18 8.02 0.37
CA PHE A 14 5.16 8.20 1.43
C PHE A 14 6.50 7.62 0.95
N PHE A 15 7.59 8.11 1.52
CA PHE A 15 8.91 7.55 1.31
C PHE A 15 9.23 6.58 2.46
N PHE A 16 10.00 5.55 2.14
CA PHE A 16 10.46 4.55 3.09
C PHE A 16 11.92 4.23 2.78
N SER A 17 12.75 4.27 3.81
CA SER A 17 14.17 3.96 3.76
C SER A 17 14.53 2.89 4.80
N ALA A 18 15.77 2.41 4.77
CA ALA A 18 16.24 1.41 5.72
C ALA A 18 16.28 1.89 7.19
N TYR A 19 16.16 3.19 7.43
CA TYR A 19 16.17 3.78 8.78
C TYR A 19 14.75 4.04 9.31
N ASP A 20 13.73 3.81 8.49
CA ASP A 20 12.34 4.06 8.86
C ASP A 20 11.68 2.79 9.38
N GLU A 21 10.76 2.96 10.31
CA GLU A 21 9.79 1.92 10.63
C GLU A 21 8.54 2.10 9.76
N LEU A 22 8.14 1.07 9.03
CA LEU A 22 6.98 1.18 8.13
C LEU A 22 5.70 1.55 8.90
N SER A 23 5.57 1.12 10.16
CA SER A 23 4.48 1.47 11.07
C SER A 23 4.38 2.97 11.38
N THR A 24 5.50 3.71 11.32
CA THR A 24 5.56 5.13 11.66
C THR A 24 5.37 6.03 10.44
N VAL A 25 5.93 5.64 9.29
CA VAL A 25 5.88 6.44 8.06
C VAL A 25 4.69 6.14 7.15
N CYS A 26 4.06 4.96 7.29
CA CYS A 26 2.93 4.57 6.45
C CYS A 26 1.70 5.46 6.74
N ASN A 27 1.32 6.26 5.74
CA ASN A 27 0.15 7.14 5.79
C ASN A 27 -1.08 6.58 5.04
N ALA A 28 -1.07 5.30 4.68
CA ALA A 28 -2.17 4.68 3.95
C ALA A 28 -3.48 4.67 4.77
N PRO A 29 -4.65 4.74 4.13
CA PRO A 29 -5.95 4.74 4.82
C PRO A 29 -6.19 3.44 5.61
N LYS A 30 -6.66 3.62 6.85
CA LYS A 30 -7.10 2.54 7.75
C LYS A 30 -8.52 2.05 7.46
N ASN A 31 -9.33 2.86 6.77
CA ASN A 31 -10.75 2.59 6.49
C ASN A 31 -11.09 2.70 4.99
N GLY A 32 -10.31 2.04 4.13
CA GLY A 32 -10.47 2.13 2.67
C GLY A 32 -10.16 0.85 1.91
N VAL A 33 -10.66 0.80 0.68
CA VAL A 33 -10.23 -0.17 -0.35
C VAL A 33 -9.44 0.57 -1.41
N GLY A 34 -8.44 -0.08 -2.00
CA GLY A 34 -7.60 0.60 -2.98
C GLY A 34 -6.48 -0.27 -3.53
N ILE A 35 -5.69 0.35 -4.39
CA ILE A 35 -4.45 -0.19 -4.95
C ILE A 35 -3.27 0.64 -4.45
N TYR A 36 -2.10 0.04 -4.45
CA TYR A 36 -0.85 0.73 -4.16
C TYR A 36 0.26 0.18 -5.04
N ILE A 37 1.21 1.05 -5.34
CA ILE A 37 2.34 0.81 -6.22
C ILE A 37 3.59 1.16 -5.43
N VAL A 38 4.62 0.31 -5.52
CA VAL A 38 5.91 0.53 -4.86
C VAL A 38 6.97 0.74 -5.93
N TYR A 39 7.71 1.83 -5.79
CA TYR A 39 8.87 2.15 -6.62
C TYR A 39 10.13 2.09 -5.77
N ALA A 40 11.20 1.50 -6.32
CA ALA A 40 12.55 1.59 -5.77
C ALA A 40 13.27 2.79 -6.38
N LEU A 41 13.91 3.59 -5.52
CA LEU A 41 14.82 4.66 -5.92
C LEU A 41 16.26 4.15 -5.75
N LYS A 42 16.92 3.77 -6.83
CA LYS A 42 18.26 3.16 -6.79
C LYS A 42 19.14 3.66 -7.93
N GLY A 43 20.34 4.13 -7.60
CA GLY A 43 21.34 4.56 -8.59
C GLY A 43 20.84 5.67 -9.53
N GLY A 44 20.06 6.62 -9.01
CA GLY A 44 19.46 7.70 -9.80
C GLY A 44 18.30 7.28 -10.71
N LYS A 45 17.79 6.04 -10.56
CA LYS A 45 16.66 5.51 -11.33
C LYS A 45 15.44 5.25 -10.45
N ILE A 46 14.27 5.35 -11.06
CA ILE A 46 12.98 4.94 -10.49
C ILE A 46 12.60 3.60 -11.14
N GLU A 47 12.49 2.55 -10.34
CA GLU A 47 12.13 1.21 -10.79
C GLU A 47 10.80 0.78 -10.17
N PHE A 48 9.86 0.29 -10.98
CA PHE A 48 8.61 -0.27 -10.48
C PHE A 48 8.84 -1.70 -9.97
N ILE A 49 8.56 -1.96 -8.69
CA ILE A 49 8.91 -3.25 -8.06
C ILE A 49 7.71 -4.04 -7.55
N TYR A 50 6.56 -3.40 -7.30
CA TYR A 50 5.40 -4.09 -6.75
C TYR A 50 4.08 -3.34 -6.99
N ILE A 51 3.02 -4.08 -7.29
CA ILE A 51 1.64 -3.59 -7.25
C ILE A 51 0.83 -4.51 -6.33
N GLY A 52 0.02 -3.89 -5.48
CA GLY A 52 -0.86 -4.59 -4.56
C GLY A 52 -2.21 -3.91 -4.43
N SER A 53 -3.15 -4.61 -3.80
CA SER A 53 -4.48 -4.09 -3.47
C SER A 53 -4.89 -4.51 -2.06
N SER A 54 -5.80 -3.72 -1.46
CA SER A 54 -6.42 -4.04 -0.17
C SER A 54 -7.92 -3.79 -0.21
N GLY A 55 -8.67 -4.68 0.43
CA GLY A 55 -10.13 -4.70 0.39
C GLY A 55 -10.70 -5.19 -0.94
N LYS A 56 -12.03 -5.14 -1.09
CA LYS A 56 -12.75 -5.54 -2.30
C LYS A 56 -13.98 -4.67 -2.52
N ILE A 57 -14.36 -4.48 -3.77
CA ILE A 57 -15.69 -3.97 -4.14
C ILE A 57 -16.54 -5.21 -4.45
N LEU A 58 -17.67 -5.35 -3.76
CA LEU A 58 -18.62 -6.44 -3.98
C LEU A 58 -19.48 -6.15 -5.21
N GLN A 59 -20.13 -7.18 -5.76
CA GLN A 59 -21.06 -7.02 -6.89
C GLN A 59 -22.22 -6.06 -6.57
N SER A 60 -22.58 -5.92 -5.27
CA SER A 60 -23.56 -4.95 -4.79
C SER A 60 -23.04 -3.50 -4.74
N GLY A 61 -21.83 -3.22 -5.23
CA GLY A 61 -21.16 -1.92 -5.13
C GLY A 61 -20.61 -1.58 -3.73
N HIS A 62 -20.87 -2.42 -2.73
CA HIS A 62 -20.43 -2.19 -1.36
C HIS A 62 -18.92 -2.47 -1.19
N LYS A 63 -18.25 -1.63 -0.41
CA LYS A 63 -16.83 -1.76 -0.09
C LYS A 63 -16.63 -2.73 1.09
N LYS A 64 -15.97 -3.85 0.84
CA LYS A 64 -15.48 -4.75 1.90
C LYS A 64 -14.06 -4.35 2.29
N VAL A 65 -13.96 -3.49 3.30
CA VAL A 65 -12.70 -3.04 3.87
C VAL A 65 -12.11 -4.15 4.74
N ARG A 66 -10.79 -4.36 4.68
CA ARG A 66 -10.09 -5.27 5.60
C ARG A 66 -10.00 -4.64 6.99
N ILE A 67 -9.92 -5.46 8.03
CA ILE A 67 -9.59 -4.98 9.38
C ILE A 67 -8.25 -4.25 9.31
N GLY A 68 -8.20 -3.00 9.78
CA GLY A 68 -7.01 -2.13 9.69
C GLY A 68 -6.70 -1.55 8.29
N GLY A 69 -7.53 -1.86 7.29
CA GLY A 69 -7.50 -1.26 5.95
C GLY A 69 -6.26 -1.57 5.13
N MET A 70 -5.81 -0.59 4.36
CA MET A 70 -4.62 -0.70 3.53
C MET A 70 -3.34 -0.51 4.37
N CYS A 71 -3.39 0.36 5.39
CA CYS A 71 -2.31 0.57 6.34
C CYS A 71 -1.86 -0.74 6.99
N ASP A 72 -2.79 -1.49 7.59
CA ASP A 72 -2.46 -2.75 8.26
C ASP A 72 -1.92 -3.81 7.29
N ARG A 73 -2.44 -3.83 6.05
CA ARG A 73 -1.92 -4.74 5.02
C ARG A 73 -0.47 -4.46 4.64
N LEU A 74 -0.08 -3.19 4.61
CA LEU A 74 1.29 -2.76 4.31
C LEU A 74 2.23 -3.03 5.49
N VAL A 75 1.81 -2.66 6.70
CA VAL A 75 2.64 -2.72 7.92
C VAL A 75 2.74 -4.13 8.48
N ASN A 76 1.61 -4.85 8.59
CA ASN A 76 1.51 -6.13 9.31
C ASN A 76 1.19 -7.31 8.39
N GLY A 77 0.94 -7.07 7.10
CA GLY A 77 0.57 -8.12 6.17
C GLY A 77 1.73 -9.06 5.86
N LYS A 78 1.43 -10.25 5.31
CA LYS A 78 2.47 -11.16 4.83
C LYS A 78 3.29 -10.49 3.73
N GLN A 79 4.61 -10.51 3.89
CA GLN A 79 5.61 -10.06 2.94
C GLN A 79 6.43 -11.29 2.52
N PHE A 80 6.57 -11.53 1.22
CA PHE A 80 7.38 -12.65 0.69
C PHE A 80 7.00 -14.04 1.23
N GLY A 81 5.71 -14.27 1.53
CA GLY A 81 5.21 -15.55 2.06
C GLY A 81 5.38 -15.72 3.58
N ILE A 82 6.15 -14.85 4.23
CA ILE A 82 6.37 -14.84 5.68
C ILE A 82 5.42 -13.80 6.30
N LYS A 83 4.82 -14.10 7.46
CA LYS A 83 4.12 -13.05 8.23
C LYS A 83 5.19 -12.09 8.73
N SER A 84 5.05 -10.79 8.48
CA SER A 84 5.87 -9.79 9.19
C SER A 84 5.60 -9.97 10.68
N SER A 85 6.54 -10.61 11.37
CA SER A 85 6.51 -10.73 12.82
C SER A 85 6.81 -9.34 13.36
N LYS A 86 5.93 -8.84 14.25
CA LYS A 86 6.29 -7.75 15.15
C LYS A 86 7.62 -8.14 15.80
N ILE A 87 8.67 -7.37 15.55
CA ILE A 87 9.80 -7.27 16.47
C ILE A 87 9.34 -6.33 17.58
#